data_AF-A0A929A7T9-F1
#
_entry.id   AF-A0A929A7T9-F1
#
_cell.length_a   1.000
_cell.length_b   1.000
_cell.length_c   1.000
_cell.angle_alpha   90.00
_cell.angle_beta   90.00
_cell.angle_gamma   90.00
#
_symmetry.space_group_name_H-M   'P 1'
#
loop_
_entity.id
_entity.type
_entity.pdbx_description
1 polymer ?
#
loop_
_entity_poly.entity_id
_entity_poly.type
_entity_poly.pdbx_seq_one_letter_code
_entity_poly.pdbx_strand_id
1 'polypeptide(L)'
;MDTHEDMSEVKKIQQELLWGLYQEIRNHARHSEAQRSNAVNYALLIASALTTVILFDSQINRYDLPLSVLVSCIGLLSALFSLSYTELYWRNRERASKLLTQLDTVFFQDQAPATLSQITHHADEIHHKTKIYFWGRKIAGSTHLYWIALPLVIFMIGIILTVLSWLGGECCVG
;
A
#
# COMPACT_ATOMS: atom_id res chain seq x y z
N MET A 1 1.36 14.81 -52.56
CA MET A 1 1.20 13.36 -52.37
C MET A 1 1.52 13.03 -50.92
N ASP A 2 1.14 13.92 -49.98
CA ASP A 2 1.80 14.06 -48.67
C ASP A 2 0.86 13.77 -47.48
N THR A 3 -0.43 13.55 -47.72
CA THR A 3 -1.44 13.34 -46.66
C THR A 3 -1.35 11.99 -45.96
N HIS A 4 -0.76 10.97 -46.62
CA HIS A 4 -0.57 9.65 -46.02
C HIS A 4 0.62 9.59 -45.05
N GLU A 5 1.64 10.41 -45.27
CA GLU A 5 2.83 10.47 -44.42
C GLU A 5 2.49 11.16 -43.09
N ASP A 6 1.77 12.28 -43.14
CA ASP A 6 1.32 13.05 -41.97
C ASP A 6 0.43 12.22 -41.01
N MET A 7 -0.52 11.45 -41.55
CA MET A 7 -1.40 10.59 -40.73
C MET A 7 -0.65 9.45 -40.02
N SER A 8 0.47 8.99 -40.57
CA SER A 8 1.31 7.97 -39.95
C SER A 8 2.11 8.56 -38.78
N GLU A 9 2.64 9.77 -38.92
CA GLU A 9 3.36 10.46 -37.85
C GLU A 9 2.47 10.78 -36.66
N VAL A 10 1.26 11.31 -36.89
CA VAL A 10 0.30 11.61 -35.82
C VAL A 10 -0.02 10.36 -35.00
N LYS A 11 -0.21 9.20 -35.65
CA LYS A 11 -0.46 7.94 -34.95
C LYS A 11 0.73 7.53 -34.08
N LYS A 12 1.96 7.64 -34.59
CA LYS A 12 3.18 7.32 -33.81
C LYS A 12 3.31 8.23 -32.58
N ILE A 13 3.06 9.53 -32.73
CA ILE A 13 3.11 10.48 -31.61
C ILE A 13 2.05 10.14 -30.55
N GLN A 14 0.82 9.86 -30.97
CA GLN A 14 -0.25 9.45 -30.05
C GLN A 14 0.12 8.16 -29.29
N GLN A 15 0.71 7.20 -30.00
CA GLN A 15 1.17 5.94 -29.43
C GLN A 15 2.26 6.14 -28.39
N GLU A 16 3.29 6.92 -28.71
CA GLU A 16 4.38 7.25 -27.79
C GLU A 16 3.86 8.01 -26.56
N LEU A 17 2.94 8.95 -26.75
CA LEU A 17 2.33 9.72 -25.67
C LEU A 17 1.52 8.82 -24.73
N LEU A 18 0.67 7.93 -25.27
CA LEU A 18 -0.13 7.00 -24.46
C LEU A 18 0.76 6.02 -23.69
N TRP A 19 1.81 5.51 -24.34
CA TRP A 19 2.77 4.63 -23.70
C TRP A 19 3.54 5.34 -22.57
N GLY A 20 4.00 6.57 -22.82
CA GLY A 20 4.66 7.41 -21.82
C GLY A 20 3.77 7.65 -20.60
N LEU A 21 2.50 8.02 -20.83
CA LEU A 21 1.52 8.22 -19.75
C LEU A 21 1.27 6.93 -18.95
N TYR A 22 1.15 5.79 -19.64
CA TYR A 22 1.01 4.48 -18.97
C TYR A 22 2.21 4.18 -18.06
N GLN A 23 3.44 4.37 -18.56
CA GLN A 23 4.66 4.17 -17.78
C GLN A 23 4.73 5.09 -16.56
N GLU A 24 4.36 6.37 -16.74
CA GLU A 24 4.34 7.35 -15.65
C GLU A 24 3.36 6.93 -14.54
N ILE A 25 2.13 6.55 -14.88
CA ILE A 25 1.14 6.11 -13.88
C ILE A 25 1.61 4.86 -13.15
N ARG A 26 2.24 3.90 -13.86
CA ARG A 26 2.80 2.69 -13.24
C ARG A 26 3.95 3.01 -12.30
N ASN A 27 4.82 3.95 -12.68
CA ASN A 27 5.91 4.41 -11.83
C ASN A 27 5.36 5.10 -10.56
N HIS A 28 4.35 5.95 -10.72
CA HIS A 28 3.70 6.63 -9.59
C HIS A 28 3.03 5.63 -8.62
N ALA A 29 2.39 4.58 -9.13
CA ALA A 29 1.81 3.51 -8.30
C ALA A 29 2.87 2.71 -7.51
N ARG A 30 4.03 2.43 -8.12
CA ARG A 30 5.17 1.79 -7.42
C ARG A 30 5.76 2.71 -6.36
N HIS A 31 5.90 4.00 -6.68
CA HIS A 31 6.42 4.98 -5.73
C HIS A 31 5.50 5.13 -4.52
N SER A 32 4.17 5.18 -4.71
CA SER A 32 3.21 5.26 -3.61
C SER A 32 3.23 4.02 -2.73
N GLU A 33 3.48 2.84 -3.30
CA GLU A 33 3.67 1.60 -2.54
C GLU A 33 4.96 1.62 -1.70
N ALA A 34 6.06 2.11 -2.27
CA ALA A 34 7.32 2.28 -1.55
C ALA A 34 7.19 3.29 -0.38
N GLN A 35 6.51 4.42 -0.62
CA GLN A 35 6.22 5.40 0.43
C GLN A 35 5.39 4.80 1.58
N ARG A 36 4.34 4.00 1.26
CA ARG A 36 3.55 3.29 2.26
C ARG A 36 4.42 2.37 3.12
N SER A 37 5.28 1.56 2.49
CA SER A 37 6.18 0.64 3.20
C SER A 37 7.13 1.40 4.14
N ASN A 38 7.74 2.48 3.65
CA ASN A 38 8.65 3.30 4.44
C ASN A 38 7.94 3.96 5.64
N ALA A 39 6.73 4.51 5.43
CA ALA A 39 5.95 5.12 6.50
C ALA A 39 5.59 4.12 7.60
N VAL A 40 5.15 2.91 7.25
CA VAL A 40 4.84 1.84 8.22
C VAL A 40 6.11 1.39 8.94
N ASN A 41 7.24 1.25 8.25
CA ASN A 41 8.52 0.87 8.86
C ASN A 41 9.01 1.90 9.88
N TYR A 42 8.91 3.20 9.56
CA TYR A 42 9.27 4.25 10.52
C TYR A 42 8.35 4.26 11.72
N ALA A 43 7.04 4.05 11.53
CA ALA A 43 6.09 3.94 12.62
C ALA A 43 6.40 2.75 13.54
N LEU A 44 6.72 1.59 12.97
CA LEU A 44 7.14 0.40 13.72
C LEU A 44 8.41 0.67 14.55
N LEU A 45 9.43 1.30 13.96
CA LEU A 45 10.66 1.65 14.66
C LEU A 45 10.39 2.59 15.83
N ILE A 46 9.66 3.68 15.61
CA ILE A 46 9.32 4.65 16.66
C ILE A 46 8.49 3.97 17.76
N ALA A 47 7.46 3.21 17.39
CA ALA A 47 6.62 2.50 18.36
C ALA A 47 7.42 1.48 19.18
N SER A 48 8.34 0.74 18.56
CA SER A 48 9.20 -0.21 19.27
C SER A 48 10.14 0.47 20.26
N ALA A 49 10.71 1.62 19.88
CA ALA A 49 11.58 2.41 20.74
C ALA A 49 10.80 2.95 21.96
N LEU A 50 9.62 3.55 21.71
CA LEU A 50 8.75 4.05 22.79
C LEU A 50 8.27 2.94 23.71
N THR A 51 7.89 1.79 23.16
CA THR A 51 7.47 0.63 23.95
C THR A 51 8.62 0.11 24.82
N THR A 52 9.85 0.09 24.30
CA THR A 52 11.04 -0.28 25.08
C THR A 52 11.27 0.69 26.23
N VAL A 53 11.11 2.00 26.00
CA VAL A 53 11.25 3.02 27.05
C VAL A 53 10.20 2.82 28.15
N ILE A 54 8.94 2.58 27.79
CA ILE A 54 7.86 2.33 28.76
C ILE A 54 8.13 1.06 29.60
N LEU A 55 8.72 0.03 28.99
CA LEU A 55 8.97 -1.25 29.67
C LEU A 55 10.33 -1.33 30.38
N PHE A 56 11.16 -0.28 30.30
CA PHE A 56 12.55 -0.32 30.78
C PHE A 56 12.65 -0.60 32.28
N ASP A 57 11.83 0.05 33.09
CA ASP A 57 11.84 -0.09 34.56
C ASP A 57 11.05 -1.31 35.06
N SER A 58 10.50 -2.14 34.15
CA SER A 58 9.62 -3.28 34.46
C SER A 58 8.36 -2.94 35.26
N GLN A 59 8.07 -1.65 35.48
CA GLN A 59 6.89 -1.14 36.14
C GLN A 59 6.21 -0.13 35.23
N ILE A 60 4.90 -0.31 35.00
CA ILE A 60 4.10 0.61 34.20
C ILE A 60 3.50 1.66 35.15
N ASN A 61 4.00 2.89 35.06
CA ASN A 61 3.61 3.99 35.92
C ASN A 61 2.59 4.93 35.24
N ARG A 62 1.90 5.75 36.03
CA ARG A 62 1.02 6.81 35.49
C ARG A 62 1.78 7.85 34.67
N TYR A 63 3.08 8.03 34.92
CA TYR A 63 3.94 8.92 34.14
C TYR A 63 4.18 8.43 32.71
N ASP A 64 3.90 7.15 32.41
CA ASP A 64 4.05 6.58 31.06
C ASP A 64 2.82 6.83 30.18
N LEU A 65 1.71 7.32 30.76
CA LEU A 65 0.46 7.57 30.06
C LEU A 65 0.63 8.48 28.82
N PRO A 66 1.38 9.60 28.87
CA PRO A 66 1.62 10.41 27.67
C PRO A 66 2.33 9.64 26.56
N LEU A 67 3.29 8.76 26.90
CA LEU A 67 4.04 7.95 25.93
C LEU A 67 3.14 6.85 25.34
N SER A 68 2.31 6.19 26.14
CA SER A 68 1.39 5.16 25.64
C SER A 68 0.30 5.73 24.73
N VAL A 69 -0.21 6.94 25.05
CA VAL A 69 -1.12 7.69 24.19
C VAL A 69 -0.43 8.07 22.88
N LEU A 70 0.83 8.52 22.94
CA LEU A 70 1.63 8.82 21.74
C LEU A 70 1.78 7.59 20.84
N VAL A 71 2.11 6.41 21.40
CA VAL A 71 2.20 5.14 20.65
C VAL A 71 0.87 4.80 19.98
N SER A 72 -0.25 4.98 20.69
CA SER A 72 -1.59 4.79 20.13
C SER A 72 -1.83 5.73 18.94
N CYS A 73 -1.58 7.03 19.11
CA CYS A 73 -1.75 8.02 18.04
C CYS A 73 -0.90 7.68 16.81
N ILE A 74 0.35 7.25 17.00
CA ILE A 74 1.23 6.83 15.90
C ILE A 74 0.63 5.62 15.17
N GLY A 75 0.21 4.58 15.89
CA GLY A 75 -0.43 3.40 15.29
C GLY A 75 -1.67 3.75 14.48
N LEU A 76 -2.54 4.61 15.02
CA LEU A 76 -3.77 5.07 14.34
C LEU A 76 -3.46 5.88 13.08
N LEU A 77 -2.57 6.87 13.18
CA LEU A 77 -2.18 7.70 12.02
C LEU A 77 -1.56 6.82 10.93
N SER A 78 -0.67 5.91 11.28
CA SER A 78 -0.06 4.99 10.32
C SER A 78 -1.07 4.05 9.67
N ALA A 79 -2.10 3.61 10.39
CA ALA A 79 -3.20 2.84 9.82
C ALA A 79 -3.98 3.66 8.77
N LEU A 80 -4.31 4.92 9.11
CA LEU A 80 -5.00 5.83 8.20
C LEU A 80 -4.18 6.14 6.95
N PHE A 81 -2.87 6.39 7.09
CA PHE A 81 -1.97 6.56 5.95
C PHE A 81 -1.94 5.31 5.07
N SER A 82 -1.84 4.11 5.67
CA SER A 82 -1.83 2.84 4.95
C SER A 82 -3.10 2.64 4.12
N LEU A 83 -4.26 3.03 4.68
CA LEU A 83 -5.54 3.00 3.98
C LEU A 83 -5.57 3.98 2.81
N SER A 84 -5.20 5.25 3.04
CA SER A 84 -5.16 6.29 2.01
C SER A 84 -4.25 5.94 0.83
N TYR A 85 -3.06 5.40 1.10
CA TYR A 85 -2.14 4.94 0.06
C TYR A 85 -2.65 3.72 -0.69
N THR A 86 -3.43 2.85 -0.02
CA THR A 86 -4.06 1.71 -0.67
C THR A 86 -5.14 2.17 -1.65
N GLU A 87 -5.97 3.15 -1.28
CA GLU A 87 -6.95 3.75 -2.19
C GLU A 87 -6.27 4.41 -3.41
N LEU A 88 -5.23 5.20 -3.17
CA LEU A 88 -4.47 5.84 -4.24
C LEU A 88 -3.87 4.82 -5.21
N TYR A 89 -3.32 3.72 -4.68
CA TYR A 89 -2.80 2.62 -5.49
C TYR A 89 -3.89 2.01 -6.38
N TRP A 90 -5.08 1.72 -5.83
CA TRP A 90 -6.20 1.17 -6.60
C TRP A 90 -6.65 2.11 -7.71
N ARG A 91 -6.77 3.40 -7.40
CA ARG A 91 -7.14 4.43 -8.39
C ARG A 91 -6.13 4.51 -9.54
N ASN A 92 -4.83 4.48 -9.24
CA ASN A 92 -3.79 4.50 -10.27
C ASN A 92 -3.74 3.20 -11.07
N ARG A 93 -3.96 2.04 -10.43
CA ARG A 93 -4.07 0.74 -11.10
C ARG A 93 -5.24 0.72 -12.09
N GLU A 94 -6.39 1.23 -11.70
CA GLU A 94 -7.57 1.32 -12.57
C GLU A 94 -7.32 2.24 -13.77
N ARG A 95 -6.72 3.42 -13.54
CA ARG A 95 -6.34 4.35 -14.62
C ARG A 95 -5.35 3.71 -15.60
N ALA A 96 -4.32 3.03 -15.09
CA ALA A 96 -3.36 2.32 -15.93
C ALA A 96 -4.02 1.20 -16.75
N SER A 97 -5.00 0.48 -16.17
CA SER A 97 -5.76 -0.54 -16.89
C SER A 97 -6.57 0.05 -18.03
N LYS A 98 -7.25 1.19 -17.80
CA LYS A 98 -8.02 1.89 -18.86
C LYS A 98 -7.12 2.37 -19.99
N LEU A 99 -5.95 2.91 -19.67
CA LEU A 99 -4.96 3.30 -20.68
C LEU A 99 -4.45 2.09 -21.47
N LEU A 100 -4.20 0.96 -20.80
CA LEU A 100 -3.77 -0.26 -21.48
C LEU A 100 -4.82 -0.77 -22.46
N THR A 101 -6.11 -0.72 -22.08
CA THR A 101 -7.21 -1.06 -22.99
C THR A 101 -7.26 -0.12 -24.20
N GLN A 102 -7.05 1.19 -24.01
CA GLN A 102 -6.96 2.14 -25.12
C GLN A 102 -5.74 1.86 -26.01
N LEU A 103 -4.60 1.53 -25.40
CA LEU A 103 -3.39 1.11 -26.11
C LEU A 103 -3.70 -0.12 -26.98
N ASP A 104 -4.40 -1.11 -26.43
CA ASP A 104 -4.76 -2.31 -27.17
C ASP A 104 -5.65 -1.99 -28.39
N THR A 105 -6.60 -1.07 -28.24
CA THR A 105 -7.43 -0.65 -29.38
C THR A 105 -6.64 0.07 -30.47
N VAL A 106 -5.63 0.87 -30.11
CA VAL A 106 -4.86 1.66 -31.09
C VAL A 106 -3.75 0.84 -31.76
N PHE A 107 -3.15 -0.12 -31.05
CA PHE A 107 -2.01 -0.89 -31.54
C PHE A 107 -2.38 -2.24 -32.16
N PHE A 108 -3.46 -2.89 -31.69
CA PHE A 108 -3.75 -4.30 -32.01
C PHE A 108 -5.07 -4.54 -32.72
N GLN A 109 -5.75 -3.49 -33.20
CA GLN A 109 -7.07 -3.59 -33.84
C GLN A 109 -7.12 -4.61 -34.99
N ASP A 110 -6.03 -4.81 -35.75
CA ASP A 110 -6.06 -5.60 -36.98
C ASP A 110 -5.07 -6.79 -37.04
N GLN A 111 -4.15 -6.98 -36.08
CA GLN A 111 -2.96 -7.83 -36.33
C GLN A 111 -2.45 -8.74 -35.21
N ALA A 112 -2.91 -8.63 -33.96
CA ALA A 112 -2.31 -9.42 -32.88
C ALA A 112 -3.12 -10.65 -32.45
N PRO A 113 -2.45 -11.80 -32.19
CA PRO A 113 -3.09 -13.01 -31.66
C PRO A 113 -3.55 -12.87 -30.19
N ALA A 114 -3.01 -11.90 -29.45
CA ALA A 114 -3.43 -11.57 -28.10
C ALA A 114 -3.17 -10.08 -27.78
N THR A 115 -4.07 -9.46 -27.02
CA THR A 115 -3.91 -8.07 -26.54
C THR A 115 -3.00 -8.02 -25.30
N LEU A 116 -2.38 -6.87 -25.01
CA LEU A 116 -1.55 -6.73 -23.79
C LEU A 116 -2.38 -6.96 -22.53
N SER A 117 -3.63 -6.49 -22.52
CA SER A 117 -4.59 -6.78 -21.43
C SER A 117 -4.78 -8.28 -21.21
N GLN A 118 -4.92 -9.08 -22.27
CA GLN A 118 -5.02 -10.55 -22.15
C GLN A 118 -3.74 -11.17 -21.61
N ILE A 119 -2.57 -10.73 -22.08
CA ILE A 119 -1.27 -11.23 -21.60
C ILE A 119 -1.12 -10.94 -20.10
N THR A 120 -1.43 -9.71 -19.67
CA THR A 120 -1.34 -9.32 -18.26
C THR A 120 -2.34 -10.09 -17.39
N HIS A 121 -3.58 -10.27 -17.85
CA HIS A 121 -4.58 -11.08 -17.15
C HIS A 121 -4.15 -12.54 -17.02
N HIS A 122 -3.63 -13.13 -18.10
CA HIS A 122 -3.16 -14.51 -18.09
C HIS A 122 -1.96 -14.69 -17.14
N ALA A 123 -1.04 -13.73 -17.09
CA ALA A 123 0.06 -13.73 -16.13
C ALA A 123 -0.44 -13.67 -14.67
N ASP A 124 -1.46 -12.85 -14.39
CA ASP A 124 -2.11 -12.75 -13.07
C ASP A 124 -2.83 -14.06 -12.70
N GLU A 125 -3.50 -14.72 -13.65
CA GLU A 125 -4.15 -16.02 -13.44
C GLU A 125 -3.16 -17.14 -13.12
N ILE A 126 -2.02 -17.18 -13.82
CA ILE A 126 -0.95 -18.15 -13.54
C ILE A 126 -0.44 -17.98 -12.12
N HIS A 127 -0.22 -16.74 -11.68
CA HIS A 127 0.19 -16.45 -10.30
C HIS A 127 -0.86 -16.92 -9.29
N HIS A 128 -2.14 -16.73 -9.58
CA HIS A 128 -3.25 -17.14 -8.71
C HIS A 128 -3.33 -18.65 -8.47
N LYS A 129 -2.82 -19.50 -9.38
CA LYS A 129 -2.89 -20.96 -9.29
C LYS A 129 -1.84 -21.59 -8.36
N THR A 130 -0.86 -20.84 -7.85
CA THR A 130 0.14 -21.41 -6.94
C THR A 130 -0.43 -21.67 -5.54
N LYS A 131 -0.29 -22.92 -5.04
CA LYS A 131 -0.79 -23.34 -3.71
C LYS A 131 -0.27 -22.48 -2.55
N ILE A 132 0.99 -22.04 -2.64
CA ILE A 132 1.63 -21.18 -1.64
C ILE A 132 0.92 -19.82 -1.56
N TYR A 133 0.58 -19.25 -2.72
CA TYR A 133 -0.16 -17.99 -2.81
C TYR A 133 -1.56 -18.11 -2.22
N PHE A 134 -2.26 -19.21 -2.48
CA PHE A 134 -3.59 -19.46 -1.90
C PHE A 134 -3.56 -19.54 -0.37
N TRP A 135 -2.57 -20.22 0.21
CA TRP A 135 -2.44 -20.36 1.67
C TRP A 135 -2.05 -19.03 2.33
N GLY A 136 -1.07 -18.33 1.75
CA GLY A 136 -0.67 -17.00 2.22
C GLY A 136 -1.81 -15.98 2.16
N ARG A 137 -2.59 -15.97 1.07
CA ARG A 137 -3.73 -15.06 0.91
C ARG A 137 -4.92 -15.42 1.82
N LYS A 138 -5.06 -16.68 2.23
CA LYS A 138 -6.11 -17.10 3.18
C LYS A 138 -5.80 -16.64 4.61
N ILE A 139 -4.53 -16.62 5.00
CA ILE A 139 -4.09 -16.20 6.35
C ILE A 139 -3.91 -14.69 6.44
N ALA A 140 -3.20 -14.09 5.47
CA ALA A 140 -2.91 -12.66 5.46
C ALA A 140 -4.01 -11.82 4.79
N GLY A 141 -5.01 -12.45 4.16
CA GLY A 141 -5.93 -11.76 3.27
C GLY A 141 -5.23 -11.25 2.00
N SER A 142 -5.73 -10.16 1.44
CA SER A 142 -5.01 -9.37 0.44
C SER A 142 -3.72 -8.79 1.05
N THR A 143 -2.63 -8.70 0.30
CA THR A 143 -1.38 -8.03 0.73
C THR A 143 -1.64 -6.65 1.36
N HIS A 144 -2.70 -5.97 0.92
CA HIS A 144 -3.16 -4.70 1.48
C HIS A 144 -3.64 -4.78 2.93
N LEU A 145 -4.32 -5.86 3.33
CA LEU A 145 -4.81 -6.03 4.70
C LEU A 145 -3.65 -6.18 5.68
N TYR A 146 -2.59 -6.91 5.30
CA TYR A 146 -1.37 -7.02 6.10
C TYR A 146 -0.79 -5.64 6.45
N TRP A 147 -0.68 -4.75 5.47
CA TRP A 147 -0.15 -3.40 5.66
C TRP A 147 -1.05 -2.48 6.50
N ILE A 148 -2.33 -2.79 6.65
CA ILE A 148 -3.27 -2.07 7.53
C ILE A 148 -3.26 -2.69 8.93
N ALA A 149 -3.16 -4.02 9.02
CA ALA A 149 -3.17 -4.76 10.26
C ALA A 149 -1.94 -4.43 11.14
N LEU A 150 -0.75 -4.25 10.56
CA LEU A 150 0.46 -3.94 11.30
C LEU A 150 0.33 -2.65 12.15
N PRO A 151 0.01 -1.48 11.59
CA PRO A 151 -0.27 -0.29 12.39
C PRO A 151 -1.42 -0.43 13.39
N LEU A 152 -2.46 -1.22 13.05
CA LEU A 152 -3.55 -1.50 14.00
C LEU A 152 -3.07 -2.30 15.21
N VAL A 153 -2.14 -3.23 15.05
CA VAL A 153 -1.53 -3.94 16.19
C VAL A 153 -0.77 -2.96 17.08
N ILE A 154 0.01 -2.04 16.50
CA ILE A 154 0.70 -0.98 17.26
C ILE A 154 -0.31 -0.13 18.04
N PHE A 155 -1.40 0.27 17.39
CA PHE A 155 -2.47 1.03 18.04
C PHE A 155 -3.05 0.27 19.23
N MET A 156 -3.37 -1.01 19.05
CA MET A 156 -3.90 -1.85 20.13
C MET A 156 -2.91 -2.01 21.29
N ILE A 157 -1.61 -2.16 21.01
CA ILE A 157 -0.56 -2.19 22.04
C ILE A 157 -0.56 -0.87 22.81
N GLY A 158 -0.60 0.27 22.14
CA GLY A 158 -0.67 1.58 22.78
C GLY A 158 -1.91 1.74 23.69
N ILE A 159 -3.07 1.26 23.24
CA ILE A 159 -4.31 1.28 24.05
C ILE A 159 -4.16 0.39 25.28
N ILE A 160 -3.62 -0.83 25.14
CA ILE A 160 -3.37 -1.73 26.26
C ILE A 160 -2.43 -1.09 27.27
N LEU A 161 -1.31 -0.52 26.82
CA LEU A 161 -0.36 0.18 27.69
C LEU A 161 -1.03 1.36 28.41
N THR A 162 -1.88 2.12 27.71
CA THR A 162 -2.60 3.24 28.32
C THR A 162 -3.56 2.80 29.42
N VAL A 163 -4.30 1.69 29.21
CA VAL A 163 -5.19 1.11 30.23
C VAL A 163 -4.38 0.60 31.43
N LEU A 164 -3.24 -0.06 31.19
CA LEU A 164 -2.36 -0.55 32.26
C LEU A 164 -1.76 0.60 33.08
N SER A 165 -1.27 1.66 32.43
CA SER A 165 -0.76 2.87 33.10
C SER A 165 -1.83 3.58 33.93
N TRP A 166 -3.08 3.58 33.45
CA TRP A 166 -4.21 4.16 34.18
C TRP A 166 -4.50 3.39 35.47
N LEU A 167 -4.64 2.06 35.36
CA LEU A 167 -4.95 1.17 36.49
C LEU A 167 -3.81 1.08 37.51
N GLY A 168 -2.56 1.04 37.05
CA GLY A 168 -1.38 0.82 37.91
C GLY A 168 -1.20 1.88 38.99
N GLY A 169 -1.58 3.14 38.72
CA GLY A 169 -1.41 4.20 39.72
C GLY A 169 -2.43 4.21 40.86
N GLU A 170 -3.44 3.33 40.87
CA GLU A 170 -4.31 3.15 42.04
C GLU A 170 -3.67 2.25 43.11
N CYS A 171 -2.72 1.39 42.74
CA CYS A 171 -2.12 0.41 43.65
C CYS A 171 -0.99 0.98 44.53
N CYS A 172 -0.44 2.17 44.21
CA CYS A 172 0.71 2.75 44.92
C CYS A 172 0.36 3.92 45.85
N VAL A 173 -0.93 4.17 46.14
CA VAL A 173 -1.39 5.24 47.05
C VAL A 173 -1.87 4.68 48.41
N GLY A 174 -1.57 3.41 48.71
CA GLY A 174 -1.93 2.73 49.95
C GLY A 174 -0.79 2.64 50.95
#